data_AF-A0A846TEW2-F1
#
_entry.id   AF-A0A846TEW2-F1
#
_cell.length_a   1.000
_cell.length_b   1.000
_cell.length_c   1.000
_cell.angle_alpha   90.00
_cell.angle_beta   90.00
_cell.angle_gamma   90.00
#
_symmetry.space_group_name_H-M   'P 1'
#
loop_
_entity.id
_entity.type
_entity.pdbx_description
1 polymer ?
#
loop_
_entity_poly.entity_id
_entity_poly.type
_entity_poly.pdbx_seq_one_letter_code
_entity_poly.pdbx_strand_id
1 'polypeptide(L)'
;MNHTLTQNEEQLIIDALKNCLRETYTNMSEKFETIHELDTLVSSFMNDGTVMVVLYKASDCVLMLGSPVELPQYPMYTAQLDQREGFKAGANSEIQGTKYEAIVQFAHACLESSVKRG
;
A
#
# COMPACT_ATOMS: atom_id res chain seq x y z
N MET A 1 14.55 15.07 7.74
CA MET A 1 13.99 16.12 6.84
C MET A 1 12.60 15.64 6.47
N ASN A 2 11.54 16.43 6.69
CA ASN A 2 10.20 16.03 6.25
C ASN A 2 10.15 16.12 4.73
N HIS A 3 10.08 14.97 4.08
CA HIS A 3 9.91 14.90 2.63
C HIS A 3 8.43 15.13 2.32
N THR A 4 8.12 16.06 1.43
CA THR A 4 6.75 16.31 0.96
C THR A 4 6.63 15.73 -0.44
N LEU A 5 5.55 14.99 -0.71
CA LEU A 5 5.28 14.45 -2.03
C LEU A 5 4.95 15.57 -3.01
N THR A 6 5.37 15.40 -4.25
CA THR A 6 4.93 16.21 -5.39
C THR A 6 3.55 15.74 -5.88
N GLN A 7 2.82 16.62 -6.57
CA GLN A 7 1.51 16.26 -7.17
C GLN A 7 1.59 15.05 -8.10
N ASN A 8 2.71 14.89 -8.82
CA ASN A 8 2.90 13.75 -9.70
C ASN A 8 3.06 12.45 -8.91
N GLU A 9 3.83 12.46 -7.82
CA GLU A 9 3.99 11.30 -6.93
C GLU A 9 2.67 10.92 -6.25
N GLU A 10 1.92 11.91 -5.77
CA GLU A 10 0.58 11.71 -5.22
C GLU A 10 -0.36 11.01 -6.21
N GLN A 11 -0.38 11.47 -7.47
CA GLN A 11 -1.22 10.88 -8.51
C GLN A 11 -0.80 9.44 -8.82
N LEU A 12 0.51 9.15 -8.89
CA LEU A 12 1.02 7.79 -9.08
C LEU A 12 0.60 6.85 -7.94
N ILE A 13 0.62 7.32 -6.69
CA ILE A 13 0.18 6.54 -5.52
C ILE A 13 -1.34 6.26 -5.62
N ILE A 14 -2.15 7.27 -5.96
CA ILE A 14 -3.60 7.10 -6.15
C ILE A 14 -3.87 6.03 -7.21
N ASP A 15 -3.18 6.10 -8.36
CA ASP A 15 -3.40 5.17 -9.46
C ASP A 15 -2.97 3.75 -9.10
N ALA A 16 -1.83 3.59 -8.40
CA ALA A 16 -1.38 2.30 -7.88
C ALA A 16 -2.39 1.70 -6.89
N LEU A 17 -2.89 2.48 -5.93
CA LEU A 17 -3.89 2.01 -4.96
C LEU A 17 -5.20 1.61 -5.63
N LYS A 18 -5.68 2.43 -6.59
CA LYS A 18 -6.90 2.11 -7.36
C LYS A 18 -6.75 0.84 -8.18
N ASN A 19 -5.60 0.65 -8.83
CA ASN A 19 -5.33 -0.55 -9.61
C ASN A 19 -5.27 -1.78 -8.71
N CYS A 20 -4.54 -1.70 -7.59
CA CYS A 20 -4.41 -2.78 -6.61
C CYS A 20 -5.79 -3.19 -6.03
N LEU A 21 -6.59 -2.22 -5.59
CA LEU A 21 -7.95 -2.47 -5.10
C LEU A 21 -8.83 -3.09 -6.19
N ARG A 22 -8.79 -2.56 -7.42
CA ARG A 22 -9.58 -3.10 -8.54
C ARG A 22 -9.21 -4.55 -8.81
N GLU A 23 -7.91 -4.87 -8.84
CA GLU A 23 -7.40 -6.22 -9.07
C GLU A 23 -7.85 -7.22 -7.99
N THR A 24 -7.88 -6.81 -6.72
CA THR A 24 -8.44 -7.62 -5.63
C THR A 24 -9.91 -7.99 -5.84
N TYR A 25 -10.69 -7.13 -6.52
CA TYR A 25 -12.10 -7.38 -6.81
C TYR A 25 -12.35 -8.14 -8.13
N THR A 26 -11.42 -8.13 -9.08
CA THR A 26 -11.68 -8.64 -10.44
C THR A 26 -11.06 -10.00 -10.81
N ASN A 27 -10.37 -10.68 -9.89
CA ASN A 27 -9.65 -11.95 -10.12
C ASN A 27 -8.59 -11.89 -11.26
N MET A 28 -7.32 -11.86 -10.83
CA MET A 28 -6.06 -12.16 -11.53
C MET A 28 -5.72 -11.44 -12.85
N SER A 29 -4.70 -10.58 -12.78
CA SER A 29 -3.41 -10.81 -13.49
C SER A 29 -2.34 -9.97 -12.82
N GLU A 30 -1.24 -10.58 -12.36
CA GLU A 30 -0.12 -9.81 -11.82
C GLU A 30 0.66 -9.17 -12.97
N LYS A 31 0.71 -7.83 -13.00
CA LYS A 31 1.69 -7.10 -13.81
C LYS A 31 2.83 -6.66 -12.89
N PHE A 32 3.99 -7.30 -13.03
CA PHE A 32 5.21 -6.79 -12.42
C PHE A 32 5.96 -5.97 -13.46
N GLU A 33 6.01 -4.66 -13.26
CA GLU A 33 7.07 -3.84 -13.85
C GLU A 33 8.35 -4.02 -13.00
N THR A 34 9.51 -3.72 -13.55
CA THR A 34 10.79 -3.84 -12.83
C THR A 34 10.75 -3.07 -11.51
N ILE A 35 10.80 -3.79 -10.39
CA ILE A 35 10.81 -3.19 -9.05
C ILE A 35 12.23 -2.70 -8.72
N HIS A 36 12.34 -1.44 -8.31
CA HIS A 36 13.57 -0.85 -7.79
C HIS A 36 13.62 -0.94 -6.25
N GLU A 37 14.82 -0.99 -5.68
CA GLU A 37 15.04 -1.13 -4.23
C GLU A 37 14.37 -0.02 -3.39
N LEU A 38 14.21 1.16 -3.98
CA LEU A 38 13.60 2.32 -3.35
C LEU A 38 12.08 2.38 -3.46
N ASP A 39 11.47 1.45 -4.19
CA ASP A 39 10.04 1.41 -4.44
C ASP A 39 9.26 0.98 -3.20
N THR A 40 7.95 1.22 -3.25
CA THR A 40 7.00 0.73 -2.27
C THR A 40 6.17 -0.36 -2.94
N LEU A 41 6.17 -1.55 -2.33
CA LEU A 41 5.28 -2.61 -2.77
C LEU A 41 3.92 -2.44 -2.09
N VAL A 42 2.87 -2.40 -2.89
CA VAL A 42 1.48 -2.34 -2.44
C VAL A 42 0.84 -3.69 -2.74
N SER A 43 0.27 -4.32 -1.71
CA SER A 43 -0.48 -5.57 -1.84
C SER A 43 -1.87 -5.39 -1.27
N SER A 44 -2.88 -5.95 -1.93
CA SER A 44 -4.21 -6.05 -1.36
C SER A 44 -4.85 -7.41 -1.58
N PHE A 45 -5.60 -7.86 -0.59
CA PHE A 45 -6.28 -9.15 -0.59
C PHE A 45 -7.57 -9.06 0.22
N MET A 46 -8.50 -9.97 -0.07
CA MET A 46 -9.77 -10.05 0.65
C MET A 46 -9.67 -11.09 1.76
N ASN A 47 -10.09 -10.73 2.96
CA ASN A 47 -10.17 -11.63 4.12
C ASN A 47 -11.51 -11.43 4.82
N ASP A 48 -12.34 -12.47 4.89
CA ASP A 48 -13.66 -12.46 5.54
C ASP A 48 -14.59 -11.29 5.13
N GLY A 49 -14.52 -10.87 3.86
CA GLY A 49 -15.33 -9.77 3.32
C GLY A 49 -14.77 -8.37 3.54
N THR A 50 -13.64 -8.26 4.25
CA THR A 50 -12.86 -7.04 4.42
C THR A 50 -11.70 -7.02 3.41
N VAL A 51 -11.42 -5.86 2.80
CA VAL A 51 -10.21 -5.70 1.98
C VAL A 51 -9.06 -5.26 2.87
N MET A 52 -8.00 -6.05 2.84
CA MET A 52 -6.73 -5.74 3.48
C MET A 52 -5.80 -5.09 2.46
N VAL A 53 -5.19 -3.97 2.83
CA VAL A 53 -4.13 -3.32 2.07
C VAL A 53 -2.87 -3.29 2.92
N VAL A 54 -1.74 -3.70 2.36
CA VAL A 54 -0.46 -3.80 3.04
C VAL A 54 0.62 -3.18 2.18
N LEU A 55 1.45 -2.34 2.80
CA LEU A 55 2.57 -1.66 2.15
C LEU A 55 3.90 -2.17 2.73
N TYR A 56 4.87 -2.40 1.85
CA TYR A 56 6.23 -2.82 2.18
C TYR A 56 7.26 -1.93 1.51
N LYS A 57 8.45 -1.78 2.12
CA LYS A 57 9.61 -1.24 1.41
C LYS A 57 10.15 -2.34 0.48
N ALA A 58 10.35 -2.04 -0.79
CA ALA A 58 10.86 -3.04 -1.74
C ALA A 58 12.26 -3.57 -1.32
N SER A 59 13.09 -2.72 -0.71
CA SER A 59 14.40 -3.10 -0.13
C SER A 59 14.33 -4.21 0.93
N ASP A 60 13.18 -4.35 1.60
CA ASP A 60 12.99 -5.31 2.69
C ASP A 60 12.37 -6.63 2.18
N CYS A 61 12.04 -6.70 0.88
CA CYS A 61 11.50 -7.87 0.21
C CYS A 61 12.62 -8.68 -0.46
N VAL A 62 12.46 -10.00 -0.51
CA VAL A 62 13.29 -10.83 -1.39
C VAL A 62 12.63 -10.85 -2.76
N LEU A 63 13.31 -10.29 -3.76
CA LEU A 63 12.83 -10.24 -5.14
C LEU A 63 13.55 -11.29 -6.01
N MET A 64 12.79 -12.05 -6.80
CA MET A 64 13.32 -12.94 -7.83
C MET A 64 12.72 -12.54 -9.18
N LEU A 65 13.58 -12.24 -10.16
CA LEU A 65 13.16 -11.81 -11.51
C LEU A 65 12.18 -10.61 -11.51
N GLY A 66 12.31 -9.71 -10.53
CA GLY A 66 11.44 -8.53 -10.42
C GLY A 66 10.11 -8.76 -9.70
N SER A 67 9.87 -9.96 -9.16
CA SER A 67 8.69 -10.28 -8.37
C SER A 67 9.07 -10.59 -6.91
N PRO A 68 8.27 -10.18 -5.90
CA PRO A 68 8.51 -10.57 -4.52
C PRO A 68 8.27 -12.07 -4.35
N VAL A 69 9.25 -12.78 -3.79
CA VAL A 69 9.14 -14.20 -3.41
C VAL A 69 9.06 -14.39 -1.90
N GLU A 70 9.52 -13.41 -1.13
CA GLU A 70 9.38 -13.36 0.32
C GLU A 70 9.05 -11.93 0.76
N LEU A 71 7.96 -11.79 1.52
CA LEU A 71 7.54 -10.53 2.12
C LEU A 71 8.01 -10.50 3.58
N PRO A 72 8.51 -9.36 4.08
CA PRO A 72 8.96 -9.27 5.46
C PRO A 72 7.77 -9.44 6.42
N GLN A 73 8.03 -10.02 7.58
CA GLN A 73 7.00 -10.31 8.59
C GLN A 73 6.29 -9.04 9.10
N TYR A 74 6.98 -7.90 9.10
CA TYR A 74 6.49 -6.62 9.61
C TYR A 74 6.34 -5.61 8.47
N PRO A 75 5.13 -5.45 7.89
CA PRO A 75 4.88 -4.42 6.90
C PRO A 75 5.07 -3.03 7.49
N MET A 76 5.37 -2.05 6.64
CA MET A 76 5.49 -0.67 7.08
C MET A 76 4.12 -0.02 7.34
N TYR A 77 3.06 -0.53 6.71
CA TYR A 77 1.70 -0.05 6.92
C TYR A 77 0.66 -1.13 6.60
N THR A 78 -0.43 -1.15 7.37
CA THR A 78 -1.59 -2.01 7.16
C THR A 78 -2.88 -1.20 7.23
N ALA A 79 -3.85 -1.55 6.39
CA ALA A 79 -5.19 -1.01 6.40
C ALA A 79 -6.23 -2.10 6.18
N GLN A 80 -7.37 -1.94 6.85
CA GLN A 80 -8.57 -2.75 6.71
C GLN A 80 -9.70 -1.84 6.23
N LEU A 81 -10.29 -2.21 5.11
CA LEU A 81 -11.38 -1.49 4.47
C LEU A 81 -12.62 -2.38 4.50
N ASP A 82 -13.56 -2.03 5.37
CA ASP A 82 -14.85 -2.72 5.50
C ASP A 82 -16.00 -1.74 5.25
N GLN A 83 -16.94 -2.11 4.38
CA GLN A 83 -18.08 -1.24 4.04
C GLN A 83 -19.07 -1.05 5.20
N ARG A 84 -19.06 -1.94 6.19
CA ARG A 84 -19.95 -1.91 7.38
C ARG A 84 -19.21 -1.41 8.61
N GLU A 85 -17.99 -1.89 8.85
CA GLU A 85 -17.20 -1.54 10.03
C GLU A 85 -16.32 -0.30 9.84
N GLY A 86 -16.17 0.17 8.60
CA GLY A 86 -15.41 1.37 8.25
C GLY A 86 -13.92 1.10 8.00
N PHE A 87 -13.10 2.07 8.38
CA PHE A 87 -11.66 2.09 8.08
C PHE A 87 -10.82 1.95 9.35
N LYS A 88 -9.87 1.00 9.35
CA LYS A 88 -8.88 0.80 10.43
C LYS A 88 -7.49 0.69 9.80
N ALA A 89 -6.50 1.39 10.32
CA ALA A 89 -5.15 1.33 9.77
C ALA A 89 -4.06 1.64 10.81
N GLY A 90 -2.84 1.21 10.52
CA GLY A 90 -1.66 1.45 11.37
C GLY A 90 -0.37 1.43 10.57
N ALA A 91 0.60 2.25 11.01
CA ALA A 91 1.93 2.34 10.44
C ALA A 91 2.98 1.84 11.44
N ASN A 92 4.04 1.20 10.96
CA ASN A 92 5.22 0.90 11.77
C ASN A 92 5.95 2.21 12.10
N SER A 93 6.33 2.41 13.38
CA SER A 93 7.08 3.59 13.84
C SER A 93 8.41 3.81 13.14
N GLU A 94 9.02 2.77 12.57
CA GLU A 94 10.31 2.84 11.88
C GLU A 94 10.30 3.69 10.61
N ILE A 95 9.13 4.05 10.08
CA ILE A 95 9.05 4.95 8.92
C ILE A 95 9.24 6.41 9.29
N GLN A 96 9.13 6.78 10.58
CA GLN A 96 9.14 8.18 11.01
C GLN A 96 10.45 8.87 10.63
N GLY A 97 10.36 10.03 9.99
CA GLY A 97 11.50 10.80 9.49
C GLY A 97 12.12 10.25 8.20
N THR A 98 11.55 9.20 7.60
CA THR A 98 12.00 8.62 6.32
C THR A 98 11.13 9.11 5.16
N LYS A 99 11.59 8.91 3.92
CA LYS A 99 10.79 9.20 2.71
C LYS A 99 9.47 8.40 2.63
N TYR A 100 9.40 7.25 3.31
CA TYR A 100 8.20 6.40 3.32
C TYR A 100 7.09 6.94 4.22
N GLU A 101 7.41 7.80 5.18
CA GLU A 101 6.42 8.43 6.06
C GLU A 101 5.37 9.19 5.24
N ALA A 102 5.83 9.99 4.27
CA ALA A 102 4.94 10.78 3.42
C ALA A 102 4.06 9.89 2.52
N ILE A 103 4.62 8.79 2.00
CA ILE A 103 3.87 7.80 1.20
C ILE A 103 2.77 7.16 2.04
N VAL A 104 3.09 6.71 3.26
CA VAL A 104 2.14 6.06 4.16
C VAL A 104 1.06 7.03 4.61
N GLN A 105 1.41 8.27 4.97
CA GLN A 105 0.42 9.31 5.34
C GLN A 105 -0.55 9.60 4.19
N PHE A 106 -0.04 9.68 2.97
CA PHE A 106 -0.86 9.95 1.80
C PHE A 106 -1.74 8.75 1.41
N ALA A 107 -1.19 7.54 1.44
CA ALA A 107 -1.95 6.31 1.23
C ALA A 107 -3.07 6.15 2.27
N HIS A 108 -2.79 6.48 3.54
CA HIS A 108 -3.79 6.49 4.61
C HIS A 108 -4.95 7.44 4.31
N ALA A 109 -4.67 8.70 3.95
CA ALA A 109 -5.70 9.66 3.59
C ALA A 109 -6.54 9.21 2.38
N CYS A 110 -5.88 8.63 1.36
CA CYS A 110 -6.56 8.07 0.19
C CYS A 110 -7.52 6.94 0.58
N LEU A 111 -7.05 5.97 1.37
CA LEU A 111 -7.84 4.80 1.76
C LEU A 111 -8.97 5.17 2.73
N GLU A 112 -8.73 6.08 3.69
CA GLU A 112 -9.79 6.56 4.60
C GLU A 112 -10.95 7.17 3.80
N SER A 113 -10.66 7.94 2.76
CA SER A 113 -11.68 8.58 1.92
C SER A 113 -12.52 7.59 1.09
N SER A 114 -12.06 6.34 0.96
CA SER A 114 -12.70 5.34 0.10
C SER A 114 -13.84 4.56 0.78
N VAL A 115 -13.99 4.70 2.09
CA VAL A 115 -15.01 4.00 2.88
C VAL A 115 -16.06 5.00 3.34
N LYS A 116 -17.34 4.76 3.04
CA LYS A 116 -18.42 5.66 3.50
C LYS A 116 -18.53 5.56 5.01
N ARG A 117 -18.49 6.70 5.70
CA ARG A 117 -18.91 6.77 7.11
C ARG A 117 -20.42 6.52 7.14
N GLY A 118 -20.83 5.35 7.62
CA GLY A 118 -22.24 5.02 7.89
C GLY A 118 -22.82 5.90 8.98
#